data_AF-A0A8S2W6J6-F1
#
_entry.id   AF-A0A8S2W6J6-F1
#
_cell.length_a   1.000
_cell.length_b   1.000
_cell.length_c   1.000
_cell.angle_alpha   90.00
_cell.angle_beta   90.00
_cell.angle_gamma   90.00
#
_symmetry.space_group_name_H-M   'P 1'
#
loop_
_entity.id
_entity.type
_entity.pdbx_description
1 polymer ?
#
loop_
_entity_poly.entity_id
_entity_poly.type
_entity_poly.pdbx_seq_one_letter_code
_entity_poly.pdbx_strand_id
1 'polypeptide(L)'
;MVRQFTAILLQYCKEIDGTYDLFVKYKDNPPIFKGLPSIAGAIQWSRFLFKRIKLPMIKFLSVDQLVQSEQGATAKQRFIEIGTLLKKYEEELFTKWLDSIIKNLPMYLKQSLLIDAEQRPDLFLDSNHVELIHSSPGYRLPLYITKKDINRMPTSIDQSHSIVNKLTLYKEKCHLFQYVFDPVGTKKKIEIKYLINYDPNLKESLTECYYLEKLGFNLPESIIQINLQYSKFEQVSNELRLMLEDYHLTIASLDTIEVSLLQSSIEQIQNSIQPGVSRISFGEIGNLDYINQCKQKLEQFHSILNQIRKISSVIREHLESFRFCIIDPTVPKHDDGNLFTCREYFEFLSMKRHDIGLSLKRRYELIGPLLTKIEALVFGTNTGKHKNMHPFYVYWENEIFSSLVELVIRNLCQFYENIFGTSSLFTVDVILAPPRIKLQPPLEEIMNSIRRSAHAISQLPKHFVRWLHGTCLPCPSTSVHEENLEAPDFTFYNDVRQHPDVASALKPVRSYVSGLVTHLNRILSQLLTYNDLWKSDKQKYT
;
A
#
# COMPACT_ATOMS: atom_id res chain seq x y z
N MET A 1 6.91 -43.15 75.61
CA MET A 1 6.50 -41.75 75.35
C MET A 1 7.70 -40.83 75.10
N VAL A 2 8.63 -40.66 76.06
CA VAL A 2 9.82 -39.77 75.91
C VAL A 2 10.69 -40.06 74.67
N ARG A 3 11.02 -41.33 74.36
CA ARG A 3 11.82 -41.70 73.17
C ARG A 3 11.16 -41.35 71.83
N GLN A 4 9.83 -41.39 71.75
CA GLN A 4 9.10 -41.06 70.51
C GLN A 4 9.12 -39.55 70.26
N PHE A 5 9.00 -38.75 71.33
CA PHE A 5 9.14 -37.30 71.28
C PHE A 5 10.53 -36.83 70.86
N THR A 6 11.59 -37.48 71.36
CA THR A 6 12.97 -37.22 70.92
C THR A 6 13.16 -37.50 69.42
N ALA A 7 12.60 -38.61 68.91
CA ALA A 7 12.69 -38.95 67.48
C ALA A 7 11.96 -37.93 66.58
N ILE A 8 10.79 -37.43 67.01
CA ILE A 8 10.03 -36.39 66.29
C ILE A 8 10.81 -35.08 66.25
N LEU A 9 11.41 -34.65 67.36
CA LEU A 9 12.24 -33.43 67.41
C LEU A 9 13.50 -33.55 66.55
N LEU A 10 14.16 -34.72 66.54
CA LEU A 10 15.31 -34.98 65.66
C LEU A 10 14.93 -34.92 64.19
N GLN A 11 13.79 -35.49 63.81
CA GLN A 11 13.30 -35.40 62.44
C GLN A 11 12.96 -33.95 62.05
N TYR A 12 12.36 -33.20 62.96
CA TYR A 12 12.09 -31.79 62.74
C TYR A 12 13.39 -30.96 62.58
N CYS A 13 14.43 -31.22 63.37
CA CYS A 13 15.75 -30.59 63.17
C CYS A 13 16.31 -30.90 61.77
N LYS A 14 16.15 -32.12 61.25
CA LYS A 14 16.54 -32.45 59.87
C LYS A 14 15.73 -31.69 58.83
N GLU A 15 14.43 -31.46 59.08
CA GLU A 15 13.58 -30.66 58.19
C GLU A 15 13.96 -29.18 58.20
N ILE A 16 14.36 -28.65 59.36
CA ILE A 16 14.94 -27.31 59.50
C ILE A 16 16.22 -27.22 58.65
N ASP A 17 17.16 -28.15 58.85
CA ASP A 17 18.43 -28.19 58.10
C ASP A 17 18.20 -28.33 56.59
N GLY A 18 17.27 -29.20 56.16
CA GLY A 18 16.92 -29.32 54.75
C GLY A 18 16.23 -28.06 54.18
N THR A 19 15.56 -27.27 55.01
CA THR A 19 15.01 -25.95 54.61
C THR A 19 16.13 -24.92 54.45
N TYR A 20 17.13 -24.95 55.33
CA TYR A 20 18.35 -24.14 55.23
C TYR A 20 19.10 -24.43 53.93
N ASP A 21 19.34 -25.71 53.62
CA ASP A 21 20.07 -26.11 52.41
C ASP A 21 19.34 -25.65 51.14
N LEU A 22 18.00 -25.78 51.11
CA LEU A 22 17.17 -25.27 50.02
C LEU A 22 17.28 -23.74 49.89
N PHE A 23 17.27 -23.02 51.02
CA PHE A 23 17.43 -21.58 51.03
C PHE A 23 18.80 -21.17 50.46
N VAL A 24 19.89 -21.72 50.99
CA VAL A 24 21.26 -21.39 50.57
C VAL A 24 21.48 -21.71 49.09
N LYS A 25 20.92 -22.82 48.59
CA LYS A 25 21.07 -23.24 47.19
C LYS A 25 20.38 -22.30 46.19
N TYR A 26 19.21 -21.77 46.54
CA TYR A 26 18.37 -21.01 45.61
C TYR A 26 18.22 -19.53 45.95
N LYS A 27 18.88 -19.01 47.00
CA LYS A 27 18.75 -17.61 47.43
C LYS A 27 19.04 -16.59 46.32
N ASP A 28 19.93 -16.91 45.39
CA ASP A 28 20.32 -15.98 44.31
C ASP A 28 19.36 -16.06 43.11
N ASN A 29 18.65 -17.18 42.95
CA ASN A 29 17.64 -17.42 41.89
C ASN A 29 16.49 -18.27 42.45
N PRO A 30 15.60 -17.65 43.24
CA PRO A 30 14.53 -18.39 43.91
C PRO A 30 13.48 -18.87 42.91
N PRO A 31 12.88 -20.05 43.12
CA PRO A 31 11.79 -20.53 42.29
C PRO A 31 10.54 -19.68 42.51
N ILE A 32 10.25 -18.81 41.54
CA ILE A 32 9.10 -17.90 41.53
C ILE A 32 7.99 -18.42 40.60
N PHE A 33 6.73 -18.14 40.94
CA PHE A 33 5.60 -18.43 40.06
C PHE A 33 5.56 -17.46 38.86
N LYS A 34 5.08 -17.93 37.71
CA LYS A 34 4.97 -17.10 36.49
C LYS A 34 4.09 -15.87 36.74
N GLY A 35 4.57 -14.69 36.36
CA GLY A 35 3.84 -13.42 36.49
C GLY A 35 4.04 -12.69 37.83
N LEU A 36 4.80 -13.27 38.78
CA LEU A 36 5.26 -12.56 39.97
C LEU A 36 6.56 -11.80 39.69
N PRO A 37 6.68 -10.54 40.15
CA PRO A 37 7.92 -9.78 40.08
C PRO A 37 9.05 -10.44 40.89
N SER A 38 10.29 -10.16 40.50
CA SER A 38 11.47 -10.91 40.93
C SER A 38 11.74 -10.84 42.43
N ILE A 39 11.57 -9.68 43.06
CA ILE A 39 11.91 -9.41 44.46
C ILE A 39 10.77 -9.81 45.40
N ALA A 40 9.54 -9.46 45.07
CA ALA A 40 8.34 -9.88 45.78
C ALA A 40 8.16 -11.40 45.71
N GLY A 41 8.46 -12.03 44.57
CA GLY A 41 8.49 -13.47 44.42
C GLY A 41 9.57 -14.13 45.29
N ALA A 42 10.77 -13.55 45.36
CA ALA A 42 11.85 -14.01 46.24
C ALA A 42 11.47 -13.95 47.74
N ILE A 43 10.82 -12.87 48.17
CA ILE A 43 10.31 -12.71 49.54
C ILE A 43 9.15 -13.67 49.81
N GLN A 44 8.25 -13.87 48.85
CA GLN A 44 7.16 -14.83 49.02
C GLN A 44 7.69 -16.27 49.17
N TRP A 45 8.76 -16.60 48.45
CA TRP A 45 9.46 -17.87 48.60
C TRP A 45 10.16 -18.01 49.96
N SER A 46 10.87 -16.99 50.45
CA SER A 46 11.48 -17.04 51.80
C SER A 46 10.42 -17.22 52.89
N ARG A 47 9.29 -16.52 52.79
CA ARG A 47 8.15 -16.64 53.71
C ARG A 47 7.48 -18.01 53.63
N PHE A 48 7.44 -18.62 52.45
CA PHE A 48 6.96 -19.99 52.30
C PHE A 48 7.85 -20.99 53.04
N LEU A 49 9.18 -20.88 52.88
CA LEU A 49 10.14 -21.70 53.62
C LEU A 49 10.00 -21.52 55.14
N PHE A 50 9.87 -20.27 55.60
CA PHE A 50 9.65 -19.97 57.02
C PHE A 50 8.33 -20.55 57.53
N LYS A 51 7.23 -20.42 56.77
CA LYS A 51 5.92 -20.98 57.12
C LYS A 51 5.99 -22.50 57.28
N ARG A 52 6.76 -23.19 56.42
CA ARG A 52 6.97 -24.64 56.49
C ARG A 52 7.55 -25.08 57.83
N ILE A 53 8.57 -24.39 58.33
CA ILE A 53 9.22 -24.72 59.61
C ILE A 53 8.47 -24.14 60.82
N LYS A 54 7.70 -23.06 60.66
CA LYS A 54 6.93 -22.41 61.73
C LYS A 54 5.75 -23.24 62.20
N LEU A 55 5.01 -23.87 61.28
CA LEU A 55 3.79 -24.62 61.63
C LEU A 55 4.06 -25.80 62.59
N PRO A 56 5.09 -26.64 62.39
CA PRO A 56 5.49 -27.65 63.38
C PRO A 56 5.96 -27.03 64.70
N MET A 57 6.74 -25.95 64.66
CA MET A 57 7.23 -25.27 65.86
C MET A 57 6.10 -24.83 66.79
N ILE A 58 5.03 -24.23 66.24
CA ILE A 58 3.87 -23.80 67.03
C ILE A 58 3.24 -24.98 67.78
N LYS A 59 3.15 -26.15 67.15
CA LYS A 59 2.60 -27.36 67.78
C LYS A 59 3.53 -27.91 68.88
N PHE A 60 4.85 -27.81 68.69
CA PHE A 60 5.80 -28.21 69.73
C PHE A 60 5.77 -27.29 70.94
N LEU A 61 5.51 -26.00 70.75
CA LEU A 61 5.35 -25.03 71.83
C LEU A 61 4.09 -25.25 72.68
N SER A 62 3.05 -25.89 72.14
CA SER A 62 1.83 -26.22 72.90
C SER A 62 1.95 -27.44 73.82
N VAL A 63 3.11 -28.11 73.85
CA VAL A 63 3.34 -29.31 74.65
C VAL A 63 4.52 -29.06 75.59
N ASP A 64 4.22 -28.75 76.86
CA ASP A 64 5.22 -28.34 77.86
C ASP A 64 6.38 -29.36 78.02
N GLN A 65 6.07 -30.66 77.91
CA GLN A 65 7.04 -31.75 78.03
C GLN A 65 8.09 -31.76 76.89
N LEU A 66 7.76 -31.20 75.72
CA LEU A 66 8.69 -31.08 74.58
C LEU A 66 9.58 -29.85 74.73
N VAL A 67 9.04 -28.75 75.24
CA VAL A 67 9.73 -27.46 75.39
C VAL A 67 10.83 -27.51 76.46
N GLN A 68 10.63 -28.29 77.51
CA GLN A 68 11.59 -28.43 78.63
C GLN A 68 12.74 -29.42 78.34
N SER A 69 12.69 -30.13 77.20
CA SER A 69 13.75 -31.07 76.82
C SER A 69 14.95 -30.37 76.18
N GLU A 70 16.15 -30.93 76.36
CA GLU A 70 17.40 -30.43 75.74
C GLU A 70 17.29 -30.40 74.20
N GLN A 71 16.61 -31.40 73.61
CA GLN A 71 16.36 -31.46 72.17
C GLN A 71 15.34 -30.40 71.71
N GLY A 72 14.36 -30.07 72.56
CA GLY A 72 13.41 -28.97 72.30
C GLY A 72 14.10 -27.60 72.32
N ALA A 73 15.04 -27.40 73.25
CA ALA A 73 15.88 -26.19 73.29
C ALA A 73 16.73 -26.06 72.01
N THR A 74 17.35 -27.15 71.57
CA THR A 74 18.15 -27.18 70.33
C THR A 74 17.30 -26.88 69.08
N ALA A 75 16.13 -27.51 68.96
CA ALA A 75 15.21 -27.25 67.85
C ALA A 75 14.71 -25.80 67.83
N LYS A 76 14.43 -25.23 69.01
CA LYS A 76 14.04 -23.82 69.17
C LYS A 76 15.17 -22.88 68.75
N GLN A 77 16.41 -23.16 69.15
CA GLN A 77 17.57 -22.36 68.78
C GLN A 77 17.76 -22.34 67.25
N ARG A 78 17.78 -23.51 66.60
CA ARG A 78 17.94 -23.59 65.13
C ARG A 78 16.81 -22.90 64.37
N PHE A 79 15.58 -23.02 64.85
CA PHE A 79 14.43 -22.32 64.28
C PHE A 79 14.60 -20.79 64.38
N ILE A 80 15.08 -20.28 65.51
CA ILE A 80 15.37 -18.85 65.70
C ILE A 80 16.48 -18.42 64.73
N GLU A 81 17.56 -19.18 64.63
CA GLU A 81 18.69 -18.88 63.72
C GLU A 81 18.21 -18.76 62.26
N ILE A 82 17.49 -19.76 61.73
CA ILE A 82 16.93 -19.68 60.37
C ILE A 82 15.92 -18.53 60.25
N GLY A 83 15.05 -18.35 61.25
CA GLY A 83 14.08 -17.25 61.24
C GLY A 83 14.75 -15.88 61.14
N THR A 84 15.85 -15.66 61.87
CA THR A 84 16.64 -14.44 61.78
C THR A 84 17.32 -14.27 60.43
N LEU A 85 17.84 -15.36 59.85
CA LEU A 85 18.46 -15.35 58.53
C LEU A 85 17.47 -14.97 57.42
N LEU A 86 16.30 -15.62 57.41
CA LEU A 86 15.25 -15.36 56.41
C LEU A 86 14.70 -13.94 56.55
N LYS A 87 14.52 -13.47 57.78
CA LYS A 87 14.11 -12.08 58.03
C LYS A 87 15.13 -11.07 57.51
N LYS A 88 16.42 -11.30 57.79
CA LYS A 88 17.51 -10.44 57.29
C LYS A 88 17.57 -10.44 55.76
N TYR A 89 17.37 -11.59 55.12
CA TYR A 89 17.28 -11.69 53.66
C TYR A 89 16.11 -10.86 53.08
N GLU A 90 14.92 -10.93 53.69
CA GLU A 90 13.77 -10.12 53.29
C GLU A 90 14.06 -8.62 53.41
N GLU A 91 14.68 -8.19 54.51
CA GLU A 91 15.07 -6.78 54.75
C GLU A 91 16.14 -6.31 53.77
N GLU A 92 17.16 -7.11 53.47
CA GLU A 92 18.21 -6.79 52.50
C GLU A 92 17.68 -6.67 51.06
N LEU A 93 16.77 -7.55 50.66
CA LEU A 93 16.14 -7.47 49.34
C LEU A 93 15.28 -6.22 49.21
N PHE A 94 14.45 -5.94 50.22
CA PHE A 94 13.59 -4.77 50.22
C PHE A 94 14.39 -3.46 50.21
N THR A 95 15.44 -3.35 51.02
CA THR A 95 16.29 -2.15 51.07
C THR A 95 17.03 -1.91 49.77
N LYS A 96 17.65 -2.94 49.17
CA LYS A 96 18.32 -2.83 47.87
C LYS A 96 17.35 -2.38 46.76
N TRP A 97 16.16 -2.95 46.76
CA TRP A 97 15.11 -2.57 45.81
C TRP A 97 14.68 -1.11 45.99
N LEU A 98 14.43 -0.71 47.24
CA LEU A 98 13.97 0.62 47.59
C LEU A 98 14.99 1.69 47.19
N ASP A 99 16.29 1.44 47.45
CA ASP A 99 17.38 2.32 47.02
C ASP A 99 17.46 2.43 45.48
N SER A 100 17.29 1.30 44.78
CA SER A 100 17.28 1.25 43.31
C SER A 100 16.13 2.07 42.73
N ILE A 101 14.90 1.88 43.22
CA ILE A 101 13.74 2.63 42.75
C ILE A 101 13.89 4.12 43.05
N ILE A 102 14.24 4.49 44.27
CA ILE A 102 14.36 5.91 44.65
C ILE A 102 15.38 6.63 43.76
N LYS A 103 16.46 5.93 43.38
CA LYS A 103 17.49 6.47 42.49
C LYS A 103 17.00 6.59 41.04
N ASN A 104 16.35 5.55 40.51
CA ASN A 104 16.03 5.46 39.08
C ASN A 104 14.71 6.15 38.70
N LEU A 105 13.75 6.20 39.61
CA LEU A 105 12.40 6.65 39.33
C LEU A 105 12.30 8.14 38.95
N PRO A 106 13.02 9.08 39.58
CA PRO A 106 13.08 10.46 39.12
C PRO A 106 13.71 10.60 37.72
N MET A 107 14.60 9.68 37.34
CA MET A 107 15.22 9.66 36.02
C MET A 107 14.20 9.24 34.95
N TYR A 108 13.41 8.20 35.21
CA TYR A 108 12.34 7.76 34.29
C TYR A 108 11.26 8.83 34.07
N LEU A 109 10.88 9.56 35.12
CA LEU A 109 9.88 10.62 35.01
C LEU A 109 10.34 11.86 34.23
N LYS A 110 11.66 12.10 34.19
CA LYS A 110 12.28 13.24 33.49
C LYS A 110 12.68 12.92 32.05
N GLN A 111 12.63 11.66 31.64
CA GLN A 111 12.92 11.26 30.27
C GLN A 111 11.83 11.79 29.32
N SER A 112 12.25 12.15 28.11
CA SER A 112 11.34 12.51 27.02
C SER A 112 10.38 11.37 26.72
N LEU A 113 9.17 11.66 26.24
CA LEU A 113 8.19 10.63 25.88
C LEU A 113 8.67 9.73 24.73
N LEU A 114 9.43 10.30 23.80
CA LEU A 114 9.83 9.68 22.54
C LEU A 114 11.35 9.67 22.37
N ILE A 115 11.83 8.69 21.60
CA ILE A 115 13.20 8.59 21.10
C ILE A 115 13.16 8.62 19.58
N ASP A 116 14.04 9.42 18.97
CA ASP A 116 14.29 9.39 17.54
C ASP A 116 15.19 8.20 17.19
N ALA A 117 14.83 7.46 16.14
CA ALA A 117 15.56 6.28 15.69
C ALA A 117 17.03 6.56 15.35
N GLU A 118 17.32 7.77 14.88
CA GLU A 118 18.68 8.20 14.57
C GLU A 118 19.56 8.37 15.82
N GLN A 119 18.96 8.62 16.99
CA GLN A 119 19.68 8.92 18.23
C GLN A 119 20.06 7.68 19.04
N ARG A 120 19.31 6.57 18.89
CA ARG A 120 19.54 5.28 19.60
C ARG A 120 19.25 4.09 18.68
N PRO A 121 20.09 3.81 17.67
CA PRO A 121 19.88 2.69 16.74
C PRO A 121 19.98 1.31 17.42
N ASP A 122 20.58 1.25 18.61
CA ASP A 122 20.71 0.06 19.46
C ASP A 122 19.36 -0.52 19.91
N LEU A 123 18.34 0.32 20.11
CA LEU A 123 17.00 -0.11 20.55
C LEU A 123 16.13 -0.68 19.41
N PHE A 124 16.60 -0.61 18.15
CA PHE A 124 15.86 -1.04 16.95
C PHE A 124 16.31 -2.41 16.43
N LEU A 125 17.31 -3.03 17.06
CA LEU A 125 17.88 -4.32 16.62
C LEU A 125 17.07 -5.55 17.08
N ASP A 126 16.19 -5.40 18.08
CA ASP A 126 15.43 -6.53 18.66
C ASP A 126 13.91 -6.52 18.37
N SER A 127 13.37 -5.52 17.66
CA SER A 127 11.92 -5.41 17.41
C SER A 127 11.46 -6.19 16.17
N ASN A 128 11.48 -7.52 16.25
CA ASN A 128 10.68 -8.42 15.40
C ASN A 128 9.15 -8.32 15.68
N HIS A 129 8.68 -7.28 16.38
CA HIS A 129 7.29 -7.09 16.74
C HIS A 129 6.63 -5.98 15.91
N VAL A 130 6.13 -6.37 14.74
CA VAL A 130 4.93 -5.76 14.16
C VAL A 130 4.01 -6.91 13.74
N GLU A 131 3.21 -7.40 14.69
CA GLU A 131 2.06 -8.25 14.40
C GLU A 131 0.90 -7.39 13.87
N LEU A 132 0.66 -7.53 12.56
CA LEU A 132 -0.64 -7.56 11.86
C LEU A 132 -1.76 -6.58 12.26
N ILE A 133 -2.14 -5.70 11.31
CA ILE A 133 -3.56 -5.41 11.02
C ILE A 133 -3.80 -5.42 9.50
N HIS A 134 -4.86 -6.11 9.10
CA HIS A 134 -5.36 -6.26 7.74
C HIS A 134 -5.82 -4.93 7.13
N SER A 135 -5.44 -4.66 5.87
CA SER A 135 -6.17 -3.76 5.00
C SER A 135 -6.37 -4.38 3.61
N SER A 136 -7.57 -4.16 3.11
CA SER A 136 -8.22 -4.65 1.88
C SER A 136 -7.40 -4.52 0.59
N PRO A 137 -7.74 -5.29 -0.47
CA PRO A 137 -6.87 -5.54 -1.61
C PRO A 137 -6.69 -4.28 -2.47
N GLY A 138 -5.48 -3.73 -2.44
CA GLY A 138 -4.99 -2.75 -3.40
C GLY A 138 -4.73 -3.41 -4.75
N TYR A 139 -5.66 -3.17 -5.66
CA TYR A 139 -5.69 -3.30 -7.11
C TYR A 139 -4.42 -3.84 -7.81
N ARG A 140 -4.61 -4.96 -8.51
CA ARG A 140 -3.70 -5.55 -9.49
C ARG A 140 -3.40 -4.55 -10.62
N LEU A 141 -2.13 -4.35 -10.94
CA LEU A 141 -1.70 -3.94 -12.27
C LEU A 141 -2.11 -5.01 -13.30
N PRO A 142 -2.77 -4.65 -14.42
CA PRO A 142 -2.85 -5.52 -15.58
C PRO A 142 -1.43 -5.77 -16.12
N LEU A 143 -1.14 -7.04 -16.39
CA LEU A 143 0.06 -7.51 -17.09
C LEU A 143 0.13 -6.85 -18.48
N TYR A 144 1.05 -5.92 -18.69
CA TYR A 144 1.33 -5.38 -20.03
C TYR A 144 2.39 -6.25 -20.73
N ILE A 145 1.91 -6.95 -21.76
CA ILE A 145 2.53 -7.22 -23.07
C ILE A 145 4.04 -6.90 -23.10
N THR A 146 4.85 -7.94 -23.10
CA THR A 146 6.32 -7.84 -23.20
C THR A 146 6.75 -7.59 -24.65
N LYS A 147 8.00 -7.13 -24.88
CA LYS A 147 8.62 -7.04 -26.21
C LYS A 147 8.50 -8.32 -27.07
N LYS A 148 8.24 -9.49 -26.45
CA LYS A 148 7.96 -10.76 -27.13
C LYS A 148 6.57 -10.82 -27.80
N ASP A 149 5.63 -10.02 -27.35
CA ASP A 149 4.26 -9.97 -27.86
C ASP A 149 4.12 -9.00 -29.05
N ILE A 150 4.94 -7.95 -29.10
CA ILE A 150 5.07 -7.04 -30.26
C ILE A 150 5.71 -7.77 -31.46
N ASN A 151 6.66 -8.67 -31.22
CA ASN A 151 7.31 -9.48 -32.26
C ASN A 151 6.44 -10.64 -32.80
N ARG A 152 5.19 -10.78 -32.34
CA ARG A 152 4.25 -11.84 -32.74
C ARG A 152 3.09 -11.35 -33.62
N MET A 153 3.13 -10.11 -34.10
CA MET A 153 2.21 -9.68 -35.17
C MET A 153 2.50 -10.48 -36.45
N PRO A 154 1.47 -11.04 -37.12
CA PRO A 154 1.66 -11.91 -38.27
C PRO A 154 2.20 -11.12 -39.45
N THR A 155 3.31 -11.59 -40.02
CA THR A 155 3.89 -11.06 -41.27
C THR A 155 3.25 -11.66 -42.52
N SER A 156 2.20 -12.48 -42.39
CA SER A 156 1.53 -13.18 -43.49
C SER A 156 0.12 -13.67 -43.09
N ILE A 157 -0.75 -13.83 -44.10
CA ILE A 157 -2.22 -14.05 -44.02
C ILE A 157 -2.61 -15.49 -43.61
N ASP A 158 -1.70 -16.45 -43.56
CA ASP A 158 -2.06 -17.89 -43.51
C ASP A 158 -2.13 -18.55 -42.11
N GLN A 159 -2.10 -17.81 -40.99
CA GLN A 159 -2.11 -18.42 -39.63
C GLN A 159 -3.23 -17.93 -38.71
N SER A 160 -4.41 -17.66 -39.27
CA SER A 160 -5.61 -17.17 -38.57
C SER A 160 -6.30 -18.18 -37.64
N HIS A 161 -5.80 -19.41 -37.47
CA HIS A 161 -6.50 -20.46 -36.71
C HIS A 161 -5.87 -20.91 -35.36
N SER A 162 -4.76 -20.35 -34.90
CA SER A 162 -4.15 -20.79 -33.62
C SER A 162 -4.44 -19.91 -32.39
N ILE A 163 -5.17 -18.80 -32.53
CA ILE A 163 -5.25 -17.76 -31.49
C ILE A 163 -6.42 -17.96 -30.50
N VAL A 164 -7.44 -18.74 -30.87
CA VAL A 164 -8.62 -18.95 -29.99
C VAL A 164 -8.37 -19.97 -28.87
N ASN A 165 -7.39 -20.87 -29.01
CA ASN A 165 -7.14 -21.96 -28.03
C ASN A 165 -5.96 -21.75 -27.07
N LYS A 166 -5.40 -20.54 -26.97
CA LYS A 166 -4.31 -20.25 -26.01
C LYS A 166 -4.60 -19.10 -25.04
N LEU A 167 -5.87 -18.70 -24.93
CA LEU A 167 -6.36 -17.77 -23.89
C LEU A 167 -6.91 -18.48 -22.64
N THR A 168 -6.83 -19.81 -22.56
CA THR A 168 -7.37 -20.63 -21.47
C THR A 168 -6.29 -21.42 -20.74
N LEU A 169 -5.22 -20.76 -20.30
CA LEU A 169 -4.35 -21.33 -19.27
C LEU A 169 -3.67 -20.21 -18.48
N TYR A 170 -4.27 -19.82 -17.35
CA TYR A 170 -3.58 -19.42 -16.11
C TYR A 170 -4.65 -19.10 -15.05
N LYS A 171 -5.34 -20.15 -14.61
CA LYS A 171 -6.08 -20.19 -13.35
C LYS A 171 -5.30 -21.10 -12.39
N GLU A 172 -5.12 -20.62 -11.17
CA GLU A 172 -4.71 -21.34 -9.95
C GLU A 172 -3.21 -21.64 -9.75
N LYS A 173 -2.59 -20.93 -8.80
CA LYS A 173 -2.21 -21.46 -7.47
C LYS A 173 -1.38 -20.42 -6.69
N CYS A 174 -1.85 -20.04 -5.50
CA CYS A 174 -0.97 -19.61 -4.40
C CYS A 174 -1.66 -19.97 -3.07
N HIS A 175 -1.06 -20.91 -2.34
CA HIS A 175 -1.22 -21.07 -0.90
C HIS A 175 -0.07 -20.32 -0.20
N LEU A 176 -0.42 -19.72 0.95
CA LEU A 176 0.40 -19.37 2.11
C LEU A 176 1.44 -18.22 2.00
N PHE A 177 1.36 -17.38 3.05
CA PHE A 177 2.32 -16.41 3.62
C PHE A 177 2.07 -14.89 3.45
N GLN A 178 2.14 -14.25 4.62
CA GLN A 178 1.97 -12.83 5.01
C GLN A 178 2.90 -11.86 4.27
N TYR A 179 2.35 -10.78 3.69
CA TYR A 179 2.96 -9.44 3.49
C TYR A 179 1.85 -8.44 3.09
N VAL A 180 1.99 -7.14 3.44
CA VAL A 180 1.12 -6.07 2.89
C VAL A 180 1.68 -5.65 1.53
N PHE A 181 0.85 -5.71 0.49
CA PHE A 181 1.23 -5.42 -0.90
C PHE A 181 1.07 -3.92 -1.22
N ASP A 182 2.10 -3.34 -1.84
CA ASP A 182 1.99 -2.15 -2.70
C ASP A 182 1.30 -2.55 -4.02
N PRO A 183 0.48 -1.70 -4.69
CA PRO A 183 -0.05 -1.96 -6.03
C PRO A 183 0.99 -2.43 -7.08
N VAL A 184 2.29 -2.22 -6.85
CA VAL A 184 3.41 -2.67 -7.72
C VAL A 184 4.07 -4.00 -7.25
N GLY A 185 3.69 -4.55 -6.11
CA GLY A 185 4.26 -5.82 -5.59
C GLY A 185 5.70 -5.72 -5.07
N THR A 186 6.23 -4.51 -4.89
CA THR A 186 7.54 -4.25 -4.28
C THR A 186 7.42 -4.12 -2.76
N LYS A 187 8.18 -4.92 -2.00
CA LYS A 187 8.26 -4.84 -0.54
C LYS A 187 8.83 -3.48 -0.13
N LYS A 188 7.99 -2.59 0.41
CA LYS A 188 8.45 -1.31 0.97
C LYS A 188 8.81 -1.51 2.44
N LYS A 189 10.05 -1.17 2.80
CA LYS A 189 10.52 -1.22 4.19
C LYS A 189 9.82 -0.10 4.97
N ILE A 190 9.13 -0.44 6.06
CA ILE A 190 8.60 0.57 6.99
C ILE A 190 9.79 1.14 7.75
N GLU A 191 10.04 2.43 7.58
CA GLU A 191 11.08 3.14 8.31
C GLU A 191 10.48 3.71 9.59
N ILE A 192 10.77 3.06 10.73
CA ILE A 192 10.29 3.50 12.05
C ILE A 192 11.18 4.65 12.50
N LYS A 193 10.64 5.87 12.54
CA LYS A 193 11.39 7.08 12.93
C LYS A 193 11.33 7.40 14.42
N TYR A 194 10.27 6.98 15.11
CA TYR A 194 9.99 7.35 16.50
C TYR A 194 9.58 6.13 17.30
N LEU A 195 10.16 5.98 18.50
CA LEU A 195 9.78 4.97 19.50
C LEU A 195 9.40 5.63 20.81
N ILE A 196 8.60 4.92 21.61
CA ILE A 196 8.27 5.35 22.97
C ILE A 196 9.48 5.09 23.86
N ASN A 197 9.87 6.10 24.62
CA ASN A 197 10.91 6.01 25.64
C ASN A 197 10.36 5.38 26.93
N TYR A 198 9.87 4.13 26.84
CA TYR A 198 9.29 3.44 27.98
C TYR A 198 10.21 2.31 28.42
N ASP A 199 10.87 2.49 29.56
CA ASP A 199 11.71 1.44 30.14
C ASP A 199 10.85 0.29 30.70
N PRO A 200 11.00 -0.96 30.22
CA PRO A 200 10.30 -2.12 30.78
C PRO A 200 10.49 -2.29 32.29
N ASN A 201 11.65 -1.87 32.82
CA ASN A 201 11.97 -1.94 34.25
C ASN A 201 11.03 -1.08 35.10
N LEU A 202 10.43 -0.02 34.54
CA LEU A 202 9.46 0.82 35.25
C LEU A 202 8.17 0.03 35.55
N LYS A 203 7.67 -0.73 34.56
CA LYS A 203 6.50 -1.58 34.73
C LYS A 203 6.73 -2.66 35.79
N GLU A 204 7.87 -3.35 35.71
CA GLU A 204 8.24 -4.38 36.70
C GLU A 204 8.34 -3.77 38.10
N SER A 205 9.06 -2.65 38.24
CA SER A 205 9.25 -1.94 39.51
C SER A 205 7.93 -1.49 40.16
N LEU A 206 6.95 -1.05 39.36
CA LEU A 206 5.65 -0.60 39.88
C LEU A 206 4.74 -1.78 40.23
N THR A 207 4.80 -2.89 39.49
CA THR A 207 4.15 -4.13 39.93
C THR A 207 4.76 -4.64 41.23
N GLU A 208 6.07 -4.49 41.43
CA GLU A 208 6.76 -4.84 42.67
C GLU A 208 6.21 -4.07 43.87
N CYS A 209 5.94 -2.75 43.70
CA CYS A 209 5.37 -1.90 44.76
C CYS A 209 4.05 -2.48 45.28
N TYR A 210 3.15 -2.86 44.37
CA TYR A 210 1.86 -3.44 44.72
C TYR A 210 2.00 -4.73 45.54
N TYR A 211 2.89 -5.64 45.14
CA TYR A 211 3.09 -6.90 45.87
C TYR A 211 3.81 -6.70 47.20
N LEU A 212 4.77 -5.78 47.30
CA LEU A 212 5.46 -5.49 48.55
C LEU A 212 4.52 -4.86 49.60
N GLU A 213 3.60 -3.98 49.18
CA GLU A 213 2.54 -3.45 50.04
C GLU A 213 1.61 -4.58 50.53
N LYS A 214 1.20 -5.50 49.65
CA LYS A 214 0.42 -6.69 50.03
C LYS A 214 1.17 -7.64 50.97
N LEU A 215 2.50 -7.67 50.88
CA LEU A 215 3.37 -8.42 51.81
C LEU A 215 3.57 -7.67 53.15
N GLY A 216 3.00 -6.49 53.34
CA GLY A 216 3.03 -5.74 54.59
C GLY A 216 4.29 -4.91 54.81
N PHE A 217 5.03 -4.58 53.75
CA PHE A 217 6.12 -3.61 53.82
C PHE A 217 5.57 -2.18 53.75
N ASN A 218 6.16 -1.28 54.55
CA ASN A 218 5.82 0.14 54.51
C ASN A 218 6.62 0.81 53.40
N LEU A 219 5.93 1.27 52.36
CA LEU A 219 6.52 2.04 51.28
C LEU A 219 6.57 3.53 51.65
N PRO A 220 7.64 4.26 51.26
CA PRO A 220 7.67 5.72 51.35
C PRO A 220 6.51 6.36 50.59
N GLU A 221 5.96 7.46 51.12
CA GLU A 221 4.85 8.19 50.50
C GLU A 221 5.14 8.62 49.05
N SER A 222 6.40 8.95 48.73
CA SER A 222 6.83 9.30 47.37
C SER A 222 6.57 8.17 46.35
N ILE A 223 6.80 6.92 46.73
CA ILE A 223 6.59 5.76 45.85
C ILE A 223 5.09 5.47 45.69
N ILE A 224 4.32 5.59 46.79
CA ILE A 224 2.86 5.38 46.78
C ILE A 224 2.18 6.39 45.85
N GLN A 225 2.53 7.67 45.95
CA GLN A 225 1.98 8.72 45.09
C GLN A 225 2.24 8.46 43.60
N ILE A 226 3.40 7.93 43.26
CA ILE A 226 3.77 7.64 41.87
C ILE A 226 3.08 6.36 41.37
N ASN A 227 2.94 5.35 42.23
CA ASN A 227 2.16 4.16 41.92
C ASN A 227 0.68 4.51 41.63
N LEU A 228 0.11 5.50 42.32
CA LEU A 228 -1.22 6.02 42.01
C LEU A 228 -1.30 6.69 40.63
N GLN A 229 -0.21 7.27 40.14
CA GLN A 229 -0.12 7.86 38.80
C GLN A 229 0.20 6.84 37.70
N TYR A 230 0.52 5.59 38.06
CA TYR A 230 0.92 4.57 37.08
C TYR A 230 -0.15 4.29 36.03
N SER A 231 -1.42 4.25 36.42
CA SER A 231 -2.54 4.08 35.48
C SER A 231 -2.56 5.19 34.41
N LYS A 232 -2.18 6.42 34.79
CA LYS A 232 -2.02 7.54 33.85
C LYS A 232 -0.82 7.33 32.93
N PHE A 233 0.31 6.83 33.42
CA PHE A 233 1.48 6.53 32.57
C PHE A 233 1.19 5.40 31.57
N GLU A 234 0.49 4.36 32.00
CA GLU A 234 0.08 3.26 31.12
C GLU A 234 -0.88 3.75 30.03
N GLN A 235 -1.85 4.60 30.40
CA GLN A 235 -2.73 5.25 29.43
C GLN A 235 -1.91 6.08 28.42
N VAL A 236 -1.03 6.96 28.89
CA VAL A 236 -0.17 7.79 28.02
C VAL A 236 0.68 6.94 27.07
N SER A 237 1.27 5.84 27.56
CA SER A 237 2.07 4.92 26.75
C SER A 237 1.24 4.22 25.67
N ASN A 238 0.04 3.75 26.01
CA ASN A 238 -0.87 3.13 25.05
C ASN A 238 -1.35 4.14 24.00
N GLU A 239 -1.73 5.35 24.41
CA GLU A 239 -2.18 6.40 23.51
C GLU A 239 -1.06 6.88 22.56
N LEU A 240 0.18 6.98 23.05
CA LEU A 240 1.36 7.26 22.23
C LEU A 240 1.62 6.14 21.23
N ARG A 241 1.49 4.87 21.65
CA ARG A 241 1.70 3.72 20.77
C ARG A 241 0.76 3.75 19.58
N LEU A 242 -0.54 3.92 19.84
CA LEU A 242 -1.56 3.98 18.80
C LEU A 242 -1.31 5.14 17.83
N MET A 243 -0.95 6.32 18.36
CA MET A 243 -0.64 7.50 17.55
C MET A 243 0.61 7.30 16.66
N LEU A 244 1.69 6.73 17.20
CA LEU A 244 2.91 6.48 16.43
C LEU A 244 2.71 5.39 15.39
N GLU A 245 1.99 4.32 15.73
CA GLU A 245 1.64 3.26 14.80
C GLU A 245 0.86 3.82 13.61
N ASP A 246 -0.17 4.62 13.89
CA ASP A 246 -0.95 5.32 12.86
C ASP A 246 -0.07 6.23 11.97
N TYR A 247 0.81 7.03 12.58
CA TYR A 247 1.78 7.85 11.84
C TYR A 247 2.67 7.01 10.91
N HIS A 248 3.33 5.97 11.43
CA HIS A 248 4.27 5.14 10.67
C HIS A 248 3.57 4.38 9.54
N LEU A 249 2.38 3.83 9.79
CA LEU A 249 1.56 3.17 8.76
C LEU A 249 1.13 4.15 7.67
N THR A 250 0.71 5.35 8.08
CA THR A 250 0.29 6.40 7.14
C THR A 250 1.44 6.78 6.22
N ILE A 251 2.62 7.11 6.75
CA ILE A 251 3.80 7.48 5.97
C ILE A 251 4.26 6.33 5.07
N ALA A 252 4.26 5.09 5.57
CA ALA A 252 4.62 3.92 4.77
C ALA A 252 3.69 3.73 3.55
N SER A 253 2.40 4.05 3.71
CA SER A 253 1.38 3.90 2.67
C SER A 253 1.42 4.95 1.56
N LEU A 254 2.24 6.00 1.66
CA LEU A 254 2.30 7.10 0.68
C LEU A 254 3.16 6.75 -0.54
N ASP A 255 2.65 6.97 -1.73
CA ASP A 255 3.44 6.83 -2.97
C ASP A 255 4.46 7.95 -3.12
N THR A 256 5.49 7.78 -3.96
CA THR A 256 6.55 8.78 -4.17
C THR A 256 6.03 10.16 -4.55
N ILE A 257 4.97 10.20 -5.36
CA ILE A 257 4.30 11.43 -5.80
C ILE A 257 3.48 12.05 -4.67
N GLU A 258 2.81 11.23 -3.85
CA GLU A 258 2.06 11.70 -2.68
C GLU A 258 3.01 12.29 -1.62
N VAL A 259 4.17 11.66 -1.40
CA VAL A 259 5.23 12.18 -0.51
C VAL A 259 5.72 13.55 -1.00
N SER A 260 6.03 13.67 -2.29
CA SER A 260 6.47 14.96 -2.86
C SER A 260 5.41 16.05 -2.73
N LEU A 261 4.13 15.71 -2.89
CA LEU A 261 3.02 16.66 -2.80
C LEU A 261 2.77 17.11 -1.35
N LEU A 262 2.79 16.17 -0.41
CA LEU A 262 2.42 16.37 0.98
C LEU A 262 3.62 16.66 1.90
N GLN A 263 4.81 16.86 1.34
CA GLN A 263 6.06 17.08 2.09
C GLN A 263 5.91 18.14 3.19
N SER A 264 5.31 19.29 2.88
CA SER A 264 5.09 20.36 3.86
C SER A 264 4.17 19.93 5.00
N SER A 265 3.14 19.13 4.71
CA SER A 265 2.20 18.63 5.73
C SER A 265 2.85 17.53 6.59
N ILE A 266 3.70 16.69 5.99
CA ILE A 266 4.50 15.69 6.70
C ILE A 266 5.45 16.38 7.68
N GLU A 267 6.13 17.45 7.25
CA GLU A 267 6.99 18.27 8.11
C GLU A 267 6.21 18.93 9.26
N GLN A 268 4.99 19.41 9.01
CA GLN A 268 4.14 19.96 10.08
C GLN A 268 3.77 18.91 11.14
N ILE A 269 3.51 17.66 10.73
CA ILE A 269 3.26 16.55 11.65
C ILE A 269 4.54 16.23 12.43
N GLN A 270 5.68 16.10 11.75
CA GLN A 270 6.97 15.85 12.40
C GLN A 270 7.32 16.94 13.42
N ASN A 271 7.08 18.21 13.07
CA ASN A 271 7.26 19.34 13.97
C ASN A 271 6.31 19.30 15.17
N SER A 272 5.11 18.73 15.02
CA SER A 272 4.20 18.49 16.16
C SER A 272 4.62 17.32 17.03
N ILE A 273 5.32 16.32 16.50
CA ILE A 273 5.83 15.16 17.25
C ILE A 273 7.16 15.49 17.96
N GLN A 274 7.93 16.43 17.44
CA GLN A 274 9.24 16.81 17.99
C GLN A 274 9.23 17.18 19.49
N PRO A 275 8.26 17.96 20.01
CA PRO A 275 8.18 18.26 21.43
C PRO A 275 8.18 17.01 22.34
N GLY A 276 7.61 15.89 21.89
CA GLY A 276 7.67 14.61 22.60
C GLY A 276 9.06 13.96 22.66
N VAL A 277 9.95 14.31 21.73
CA VAL A 277 11.34 13.84 21.71
C VAL A 277 12.24 14.72 22.59
N SER A 278 11.97 16.03 22.64
CA SER A 278 12.91 17.01 23.22
C SER A 278 12.52 17.57 24.58
N ARG A 279 11.23 17.80 24.85
CA ARG A 279 10.79 18.60 26.02
C ARG A 279 9.77 17.89 26.89
N ILE A 280 8.79 17.24 26.27
CA ILE A 280 7.67 16.65 27.01
C ILE A 280 8.12 15.33 27.63
N SER A 281 7.93 15.22 28.94
CA SER A 281 8.27 14.04 29.74
C SER A 281 7.01 13.38 30.31
N PHE A 282 7.14 12.16 30.81
CA PHE A 282 6.02 11.45 31.45
C PHE A 282 5.43 12.22 32.64
N GLY A 283 6.25 12.98 33.36
CA GLY A 283 5.82 13.78 34.52
C GLY A 283 5.01 15.04 34.20
N GLU A 284 4.90 15.46 32.95
CA GLU A 284 4.15 16.67 32.58
C GLU A 284 2.64 16.44 32.55
N ILE A 285 1.89 17.43 33.06
CA ILE A 285 0.42 17.33 33.19
C ILE A 285 -0.28 17.27 31.82
N GLY A 286 0.26 17.99 30.83
CA GLY A 286 -0.33 18.16 29.49
C GLY A 286 0.07 17.11 28.44
N ASN A 287 0.66 15.98 28.85
CA ASN A 287 1.08 14.92 27.93
C ASN A 287 -0.08 14.32 27.12
N LEU A 288 -1.25 14.12 27.73
CA LEU A 288 -2.45 13.64 27.04
C LEU A 288 -3.01 14.67 26.05
N ASP A 289 -3.04 15.95 26.42
CA ASP A 289 -3.48 17.02 25.52
C ASP A 289 -2.57 17.14 24.30
N TYR A 290 -1.26 17.00 24.50
CA TYR A 290 -0.28 16.92 23.44
C TYR A 290 -0.53 15.75 22.47
N ILE A 291 -0.79 14.55 23.00
CA ILE A 291 -1.11 13.36 22.18
C ILE A 291 -2.37 13.62 21.37
N ASN A 292 -3.41 14.17 21.99
CA ASN A 292 -4.67 14.49 21.32
C ASN A 292 -4.47 15.53 20.21
N GLN A 293 -3.62 16.54 20.40
CA GLN A 293 -3.28 17.50 19.34
C GLN A 293 -2.55 16.83 18.17
N CYS A 294 -1.63 15.90 18.43
CA CYS A 294 -0.95 15.14 17.39
C CYS A 294 -1.93 14.24 16.61
N LYS A 295 -2.82 13.54 17.33
CA LYS A 295 -3.89 12.74 16.72
C LYS A 295 -4.81 13.57 15.84
N GLN A 296 -5.26 14.73 16.31
CA GLN A 296 -6.09 15.63 15.50
C GLN A 296 -5.37 16.09 14.21
N LYS A 297 -4.06 16.36 14.27
CA LYS A 297 -3.27 16.69 13.08
C LYS A 297 -3.15 15.51 12.11
N LEU A 298 -2.99 14.28 12.63
CA LEU A 298 -2.99 13.06 11.82
C LEU A 298 -4.35 12.84 11.14
N GLU A 299 -5.46 13.00 11.87
CA GLU A 299 -6.81 12.87 11.31
C GLU A 299 -7.08 13.90 10.20
N GLN A 300 -6.65 15.15 10.39
CA GLN A 300 -6.73 16.18 9.35
C GLN A 300 -5.91 15.79 8.11
N PHE A 301 -4.71 15.25 8.32
CA PHE A 301 -3.86 14.76 7.24
C PHE A 301 -4.51 13.59 6.48
N HIS A 302 -5.08 12.61 7.18
CA HIS A 302 -5.82 11.51 6.55
C HIS A 302 -6.99 12.02 5.72
N SER A 303 -7.73 12.99 6.23
CA SER A 303 -8.86 13.59 5.51
C SER A 303 -8.40 14.20 4.18
N ILE A 304 -7.30 14.97 4.20
CA ILE A 304 -6.70 15.55 2.98
C ILE A 304 -6.23 14.44 2.04
N LEU A 305 -5.47 13.45 2.54
CA LEU A 305 -4.95 12.34 1.75
C LEU A 305 -6.08 11.53 1.06
N ASN A 306 -7.15 11.21 1.80
CA ASN A 306 -8.30 10.49 1.27
C ASN A 306 -9.02 11.29 0.19
N GLN A 307 -9.14 12.60 0.34
CA GLN A 307 -9.72 13.47 -0.69
C GLN A 307 -8.84 13.51 -1.95
N ILE A 308 -7.51 13.61 -1.80
CA ILE A 308 -6.56 13.56 -2.93
C ILE A 308 -6.67 12.23 -3.67
N ARG A 309 -6.68 11.11 -2.95
CA ARG A 309 -6.82 9.76 -3.54
C ARG A 309 -8.15 9.59 -4.26
N LYS A 310 -9.24 10.11 -3.70
CA LYS A 310 -10.55 10.09 -4.34
C LYS A 310 -10.56 10.88 -5.65
N ILE A 311 -10.03 12.11 -5.66
CA ILE A 311 -9.93 12.93 -6.88
C ILE A 311 -9.02 12.25 -7.90
N SER A 312 -7.88 11.73 -7.46
CA SER A 312 -6.95 10.98 -8.32
C SER A 312 -7.61 9.76 -8.95
N SER A 313 -8.46 9.04 -8.23
CA SER A 313 -9.24 7.92 -8.77
C SER A 313 -10.19 8.36 -9.88
N VAL A 314 -10.83 9.54 -9.76
CA VAL A 314 -11.70 10.10 -10.81
C VAL A 314 -10.89 10.44 -12.06
N ILE A 315 -9.69 11.01 -11.90
CA ILE A 315 -8.80 11.27 -13.04
C ILE A 315 -8.41 9.95 -13.72
N ARG A 316 -8.05 8.91 -12.94
CA ARG A 316 -7.76 7.57 -13.51
C ARG A 316 -8.96 7.00 -14.25
N GLU A 317 -10.17 7.14 -13.74
CA GLU A 317 -11.39 6.67 -14.43
C GLU A 317 -11.58 7.38 -15.78
N HIS A 318 -11.30 8.70 -15.86
CA HIS A 318 -11.26 9.41 -17.12
C HIS A 318 -10.22 8.82 -18.06
N LEU A 319 -8.99 8.55 -17.61
CA LEU A 319 -7.94 7.96 -18.45
C LEU A 319 -8.27 6.51 -18.87
N GLU A 320 -8.85 5.69 -18.00
CA GLU A 320 -9.28 4.34 -18.34
C GLU A 320 -10.36 4.37 -19.44
N SER A 321 -11.23 5.40 -19.45
CA SER A 321 -12.15 5.57 -20.57
C SER A 321 -11.45 5.85 -21.90
N PHE A 322 -10.24 6.43 -21.89
CA PHE A 322 -9.42 6.60 -23.09
C PHE A 322 -8.76 5.27 -23.46
N ARG A 323 -8.30 4.50 -22.47
CA ARG A 323 -7.68 3.17 -22.63
C ARG A 323 -8.64 2.05 -23.01
N PHE A 324 -9.95 2.23 -22.86
CA PHE A 324 -10.94 1.25 -23.33
C PHE A 324 -11.82 1.76 -24.47
N CYS A 325 -11.66 3.02 -24.89
CA CYS A 325 -12.43 3.57 -26.00
C CYS A 325 -12.13 2.82 -27.32
N ILE A 326 -13.19 2.36 -27.98
CA ILE A 326 -13.17 1.86 -29.35
C ILE A 326 -13.77 2.95 -30.24
N ILE A 327 -12.96 3.51 -31.13
CA ILE A 327 -13.33 4.67 -31.96
C ILE A 327 -14.06 4.21 -33.22
N ASP A 328 -13.74 3.01 -33.72
CA ASP A 328 -14.45 2.37 -34.83
C ASP A 328 -15.42 1.32 -34.30
N PRO A 329 -16.70 1.66 -34.08
CA PRO A 329 -17.69 0.73 -33.56
C PRO A 329 -18.04 -0.37 -34.59
N THR A 330 -18.84 -1.34 -34.16
CA THR A 330 -19.34 -2.46 -34.96
C THR A 330 -19.86 -2.04 -36.35
N VAL A 331 -19.69 -2.94 -37.32
CA VAL A 331 -20.09 -2.75 -38.73
C VAL A 331 -21.51 -2.16 -38.84
N PRO A 332 -21.68 -0.95 -39.40
CA PRO A 332 -22.98 -0.36 -39.60
C PRO A 332 -23.73 -1.10 -40.73
N LYS A 333 -25.05 -1.23 -40.56
CA LYS A 333 -25.97 -1.81 -41.54
C LYS A 333 -27.12 -0.85 -41.77
N HIS A 334 -27.69 -0.89 -42.97
CA HIS A 334 -28.95 -0.23 -43.31
C HIS A 334 -30.09 -0.88 -42.51
N ASP A 335 -31.22 -0.18 -42.37
CA ASP A 335 -32.40 -0.69 -41.66
C ASP A 335 -32.91 -2.02 -42.25
N ASP A 336 -32.68 -2.23 -43.55
CA ASP A 336 -33.01 -3.46 -44.29
C ASP A 336 -32.02 -4.62 -44.02
N GLY A 337 -31.02 -4.44 -43.16
CA GLY A 337 -29.99 -5.43 -42.85
C GLY A 337 -28.84 -5.52 -43.87
N ASN A 338 -28.90 -4.75 -44.96
CA ASN A 338 -27.86 -4.65 -45.98
C ASN A 338 -26.62 -3.91 -45.45
N LEU A 339 -25.43 -4.31 -45.92
CA LEU A 339 -24.19 -3.63 -45.60
C LEU A 339 -24.10 -2.28 -46.32
N PHE A 340 -23.36 -1.34 -45.72
CA PHE A 340 -23.07 -0.05 -46.33
C PHE A 340 -22.18 -0.18 -47.56
N THR A 341 -22.29 0.76 -48.49
CA THR A 341 -21.28 0.92 -49.56
C THR A 341 -19.95 1.39 -48.98
N CYS A 342 -18.85 1.20 -49.72
CA CYS A 342 -17.52 1.66 -49.29
C CYS A 342 -17.50 3.14 -48.88
N ARG A 343 -18.21 4.03 -49.59
CA ARG A 343 -18.23 5.47 -49.27
C ARG A 343 -18.99 5.73 -47.97
N GLU A 344 -20.21 5.20 -47.86
CA GLU A 344 -21.07 5.34 -46.67
C GLU A 344 -20.37 4.81 -45.40
N TYR A 345 -19.67 3.68 -45.51
CA TYR A 345 -18.92 3.09 -44.40
C TYR A 345 -17.84 4.03 -43.85
N PHE A 346 -16.98 4.58 -44.72
CA PHE A 346 -15.90 5.46 -44.27
C PHE A 346 -16.40 6.85 -43.83
N GLU A 347 -17.49 7.36 -44.41
CA GLU A 347 -18.15 8.58 -43.93
C GLU A 347 -18.74 8.38 -42.53
N PHE A 348 -19.42 7.25 -42.30
CA PHE A 348 -19.94 6.89 -40.98
C PHE A 348 -18.82 6.79 -39.93
N LEU A 349 -17.72 6.09 -40.24
CA LEU A 349 -16.57 6.01 -39.34
C LEU A 349 -15.99 7.40 -39.03
N SER A 350 -15.88 8.26 -40.04
CA SER A 350 -15.38 9.63 -39.86
C SER A 350 -16.26 10.44 -38.92
N MET A 351 -17.59 10.39 -39.08
CA MET A 351 -18.53 11.07 -38.19
C MET A 351 -18.45 10.53 -36.75
N LYS A 352 -18.42 9.20 -36.58
CA LYS A 352 -18.31 8.58 -35.24
C LYS A 352 -17.00 8.92 -34.54
N ARG A 353 -15.88 8.92 -35.27
CA ARG A 353 -14.58 9.36 -34.75
C ARG A 353 -14.61 10.80 -34.26
N HIS A 354 -15.27 11.69 -35.00
CA HIS A 354 -15.43 13.08 -34.61
C HIS A 354 -16.21 13.21 -33.30
N ASP A 355 -17.37 12.57 -33.19
CA ASP A 355 -18.21 12.58 -31.98
C ASP A 355 -17.47 12.03 -30.75
N ILE A 356 -16.76 10.91 -30.92
CA ILE A 356 -15.96 10.28 -29.87
C ILE A 356 -14.80 11.18 -29.47
N GLY A 357 -14.10 11.77 -30.45
CA GLY A 357 -13.01 12.73 -30.21
C GLY A 357 -13.46 13.93 -29.38
N LEU A 358 -14.63 14.51 -29.68
CA LEU A 358 -15.22 15.58 -28.89
C LEU A 358 -15.58 15.13 -27.46
N SER A 359 -16.12 13.92 -27.30
CA SER A 359 -16.43 13.35 -25.98
C SER A 359 -15.17 13.16 -25.13
N LEU A 360 -14.10 12.61 -25.71
CA LEU A 360 -12.81 12.44 -25.03
C LEU A 360 -12.16 13.80 -24.70
N LYS A 361 -12.24 14.78 -25.61
CA LYS A 361 -11.75 16.15 -25.36
C LYS A 361 -12.43 16.77 -24.13
N ARG A 362 -13.76 16.67 -24.02
CA ARG A 362 -14.50 17.17 -22.84
C ARG A 362 -14.03 16.51 -21.55
N ARG A 363 -13.79 15.19 -21.55
CA ARG A 363 -13.26 14.48 -20.37
C ARG A 363 -11.85 14.93 -20.01
N TYR A 364 -10.99 15.15 -21.01
CA TYR A 364 -9.65 15.68 -20.81
C TYR A 364 -9.67 17.07 -20.15
N GLU A 365 -10.55 17.96 -20.62
CA GLU A 365 -10.69 19.33 -20.10
C GLU A 365 -11.14 19.37 -18.62
N LEU A 366 -11.78 18.30 -18.12
CA LEU A 366 -12.15 18.17 -16.70
C LEU A 366 -10.95 17.83 -15.80
N ILE A 367 -9.86 17.28 -16.34
CA ILE A 367 -8.70 16.88 -15.53
C ILE A 367 -8.01 18.09 -14.91
N GLY A 368 -7.85 19.18 -15.66
CA GLY A 368 -7.24 20.43 -15.15
C GLY A 368 -7.93 20.95 -13.87
N PRO A 369 -9.26 21.21 -13.89
CA PRO A 369 -10.01 21.61 -12.71
C PRO A 369 -9.90 20.65 -11.51
N LEU A 370 -9.82 19.34 -11.75
CA LEU A 370 -9.61 18.34 -10.68
C LEU A 370 -8.23 18.51 -10.02
N LEU A 371 -7.19 18.79 -10.80
CA LEU A 371 -5.85 19.05 -10.30
C LEU A 371 -5.77 20.40 -9.56
N THR A 372 -6.46 21.43 -10.05
CA THR A 372 -6.61 22.72 -9.35
C THR A 372 -7.34 22.55 -8.01
N LYS A 373 -8.30 21.62 -7.93
CA LYS A 373 -8.96 21.28 -6.66
C LYS A 373 -8.00 20.62 -5.67
N ILE A 374 -7.08 19.76 -6.13
CA ILE A 374 -6.02 19.18 -5.28
C ILE A 374 -5.07 20.29 -4.79
N GLU A 375 -4.68 21.22 -5.66
CA GLU A 375 -3.89 22.40 -5.26
C GLU A 375 -4.58 23.19 -4.14
N ALA A 376 -5.90 23.39 -4.25
CA ALA A 376 -6.67 24.12 -3.24
C ALA A 376 -6.72 23.39 -1.90
N LEU A 377 -6.79 22.05 -1.93
CA LEU A 377 -6.80 21.23 -0.72
C LEU A 377 -5.45 21.23 0.02
N VAL A 378 -4.34 21.22 -0.72
CA VAL A 378 -2.99 21.10 -0.13
C VAL A 378 -2.38 22.46 0.19
N PHE A 379 -2.55 23.43 -0.71
CA PHE A 379 -1.85 24.72 -0.65
C PHE A 379 -2.79 25.93 -0.51
N GLY A 380 -4.12 25.72 -0.50
CA GLY A 380 -5.09 26.82 -0.41
C GLY A 380 -5.12 27.71 -1.65
N THR A 381 -4.54 27.27 -2.77
CA THR A 381 -4.45 28.03 -4.03
C THR A 381 -5.15 27.28 -5.15
N ASN A 382 -5.70 28.00 -6.13
CA ASN A 382 -6.46 27.42 -7.25
C ASN A 382 -5.94 27.93 -8.60
N THR A 383 -4.61 28.08 -8.70
CA THR A 383 -3.98 28.80 -9.81
C THR A 383 -3.63 27.89 -10.99
N GLY A 384 -3.52 26.58 -10.75
CA GLY A 384 -3.04 25.60 -11.72
C GLY A 384 -1.54 25.65 -11.98
N LYS A 385 -0.77 26.43 -11.19
CA LYS A 385 0.66 26.72 -11.44
C LYS A 385 1.51 26.79 -10.16
N HIS A 386 1.03 26.19 -9.07
CA HIS A 386 1.76 26.21 -7.80
C HIS A 386 3.09 25.44 -7.91
N LYS A 387 4.20 26.02 -7.40
CA LYS A 387 5.56 25.46 -7.57
C LYS A 387 5.68 24.03 -7.03
N ASN A 388 5.11 23.75 -5.86
CA ASN A 388 5.18 22.43 -5.24
C ASN A 388 4.24 21.41 -5.90
N MET A 389 3.32 21.84 -6.76
CA MET A 389 2.49 20.95 -7.59
C MET A 389 3.20 20.51 -8.87
N HIS A 390 4.34 21.11 -9.22
CA HIS A 390 5.04 20.86 -10.48
C HIS A 390 5.29 19.36 -10.75
N PRO A 391 5.88 18.58 -9.83
CA PRO A 391 6.09 17.14 -10.06
C PRO A 391 4.77 16.37 -10.23
N PHE A 392 3.72 16.82 -9.54
CA PHE A 392 2.39 16.22 -9.61
C PHE A 392 1.73 16.45 -10.97
N TYR A 393 1.83 17.66 -11.54
CA TYR A 393 1.30 17.94 -12.88
C TYR A 393 2.04 17.15 -13.96
N VAL A 394 3.38 17.07 -13.87
CA VAL A 394 4.20 16.30 -14.81
C VAL A 394 3.83 14.81 -14.77
N TYR A 395 3.58 14.25 -13.58
CA TYR A 395 3.11 12.87 -13.46
C TYR A 395 1.80 12.63 -14.23
N TRP A 396 0.79 13.48 -14.02
CA TRP A 396 -0.49 13.32 -14.71
C TRP A 396 -0.40 13.59 -16.22
N GLU A 397 0.43 14.53 -16.65
CA GLU A 397 0.68 14.78 -18.08
C GLU A 397 1.28 13.54 -18.76
N ASN A 398 2.19 12.84 -18.09
CA ASN A 398 2.78 11.59 -18.58
C ASN A 398 1.76 10.44 -18.63
N GLU A 399 0.87 10.33 -17.64
CA GLU A 399 -0.23 9.35 -17.65
C GLU A 399 -1.22 9.63 -18.79
N ILE A 400 -1.56 10.90 -19.01
CA ILE A 400 -2.38 11.33 -20.16
C ILE A 400 -1.70 10.93 -21.47
N PHE A 401 -0.41 11.27 -21.65
CA PHE A 401 0.35 10.90 -22.84
C PHE A 401 0.33 9.39 -23.09
N SER A 402 0.59 8.59 -22.05
CA SER A 402 0.60 7.13 -22.13
C SER A 402 -0.78 6.58 -22.53
N SER A 403 -1.86 7.10 -21.94
CA SER A 403 -3.23 6.72 -22.31
C SER A 403 -3.57 7.04 -23.78
N LEU A 404 -3.06 8.14 -24.31
CA LEU A 404 -3.27 8.56 -25.71
C LEU A 404 -2.50 7.67 -26.69
N VAL A 405 -1.27 7.29 -26.35
CA VAL A 405 -0.48 6.32 -27.12
C VAL A 405 -1.22 4.98 -27.20
N GLU A 406 -1.69 4.45 -26.06
CA GLU A 406 -2.47 3.20 -26.01
C GLU A 406 -3.78 3.29 -26.81
N LEU A 407 -4.50 4.41 -26.69
CA LEU A 407 -5.71 4.68 -27.46
C LEU A 407 -5.44 4.58 -28.98
N VAL A 408 -4.39 5.21 -29.47
CA VAL A 408 -4.04 5.18 -30.90
C VAL A 408 -3.65 3.77 -31.34
N ILE A 409 -2.76 3.10 -30.60
CA ILE A 409 -2.27 1.75 -30.95
C ILE A 409 -3.42 0.75 -31.00
N ARG A 410 -4.24 0.69 -29.94
CA ARG A 410 -5.35 -0.25 -29.85
C ARG A 410 -6.33 -0.06 -31.01
N ASN A 411 -6.68 1.18 -31.32
CA ASN A 411 -7.64 1.46 -32.40
C ASN A 411 -7.06 1.22 -33.79
N LEU A 412 -5.76 1.44 -34.01
CA LEU A 412 -5.10 1.02 -35.25
C LEU A 412 -5.11 -0.51 -35.40
N CYS A 413 -4.79 -1.26 -34.35
CA CYS A 413 -4.85 -2.72 -34.36
C CYS A 413 -6.26 -3.23 -34.66
N GLN A 414 -7.27 -2.73 -33.94
CA GLN A 414 -8.67 -3.08 -34.15
C GLN A 414 -9.13 -2.76 -35.59
N PHE A 415 -8.72 -1.61 -36.12
CA PHE A 415 -9.05 -1.22 -37.49
C PHE A 415 -8.47 -2.20 -38.52
N TYR A 416 -7.23 -2.66 -38.34
CA TYR A 416 -6.65 -3.67 -39.23
C TYR A 416 -7.30 -5.04 -39.07
N GLU A 417 -7.60 -5.47 -37.85
CA GLU A 417 -8.32 -6.72 -37.60
C GLU A 417 -9.70 -6.71 -38.26
N ASN A 418 -10.40 -5.58 -38.22
CA ASN A 418 -11.68 -5.43 -38.89
C ASN A 418 -11.54 -5.49 -40.42
N ILE A 419 -10.61 -4.72 -41.02
CA ILE A 419 -10.47 -4.63 -42.49
C ILE A 419 -9.90 -5.91 -43.11
N PHE A 420 -8.92 -6.52 -42.47
CA PHE A 420 -8.23 -7.70 -43.00
C PHE A 420 -8.69 -9.01 -42.35
N GLY A 421 -9.73 -8.93 -41.52
CA GLY A 421 -10.39 -10.09 -40.93
C GLY A 421 -11.32 -10.81 -41.89
N THR A 422 -12.05 -11.79 -41.35
CA THR A 422 -12.98 -12.63 -42.10
C THR A 422 -14.41 -12.08 -42.16
N SER A 423 -14.66 -10.92 -41.53
CA SER A 423 -16.00 -10.34 -41.42
C SER A 423 -16.29 -9.38 -42.57
N SER A 424 -17.48 -9.49 -43.16
CA SER A 424 -17.94 -8.56 -44.20
C SER A 424 -18.24 -7.18 -43.60
N LEU A 425 -17.55 -6.14 -44.09
CA LEU A 425 -17.67 -4.76 -43.58
C LEU A 425 -18.56 -3.87 -44.46
N PHE A 426 -18.35 -3.89 -45.77
CA PHE A 426 -19.01 -3.03 -46.74
C PHE A 426 -19.07 -3.69 -48.11
N THR A 427 -19.94 -3.18 -48.99
CA THR A 427 -20.08 -3.63 -50.37
C THR A 427 -19.30 -2.73 -51.33
N VAL A 428 -18.81 -3.33 -52.42
CA VAL A 428 -18.18 -2.65 -53.55
C VAL A 428 -18.86 -3.17 -54.81
N ASP A 429 -19.40 -2.26 -55.62
CA ASP A 429 -20.14 -2.65 -56.80
C ASP A 429 -19.19 -2.95 -57.96
N VAL A 430 -19.46 -4.04 -58.67
CA VAL A 430 -18.76 -4.43 -59.89
C VAL A 430 -19.69 -4.13 -61.06
N ILE A 431 -19.41 -3.06 -61.79
CA ILE A 431 -20.24 -2.61 -62.91
C ILE A 431 -19.60 -3.04 -64.22
N LEU A 432 -20.40 -3.70 -65.06
CA LEU A 432 -20.04 -3.99 -66.42
C LEU A 432 -20.32 -2.75 -67.29
N ALA A 433 -19.26 -2.06 -67.72
CA ALA A 433 -19.30 -0.96 -68.67
C ALA A 433 -18.61 -1.42 -69.97
N PRO A 434 -19.33 -2.05 -70.92
CA PRO A 434 -18.72 -2.74 -72.05
C PRO A 434 -17.69 -1.88 -72.79
N PRO A 435 -16.50 -2.42 -73.12
CA PRO A 435 -16.03 -3.81 -72.95
C PRO A 435 -15.27 -4.07 -71.63
N ARG A 436 -15.41 -3.22 -70.60
CA ARG A 436 -14.59 -3.25 -69.37
C ARG A 436 -15.44 -3.46 -68.11
N ILE A 437 -14.95 -4.32 -67.22
CA ILE A 437 -15.47 -4.40 -65.85
C ILE A 437 -14.80 -3.28 -65.04
N LYS A 438 -15.59 -2.50 -64.30
CA LYS A 438 -15.11 -1.42 -63.43
C LYS A 438 -15.62 -1.64 -62.01
N LEU A 439 -14.78 -1.34 -61.02
CA LEU A 439 -15.22 -1.21 -59.63
C LEU A 439 -15.81 0.18 -59.40
N GLN A 440 -16.92 0.25 -58.67
CA GLN A 440 -17.50 1.48 -58.15
C GLN A 440 -17.58 1.37 -56.62
N PRO A 441 -16.78 2.14 -55.85
CA PRO A 441 -15.76 3.12 -56.29
C PRO A 441 -14.49 2.46 -56.88
N PRO A 442 -13.65 3.22 -57.63
CA PRO A 442 -12.38 2.72 -58.17
C PRO A 442 -11.44 2.22 -57.08
N LEU A 443 -10.58 1.26 -57.42
CA LEU A 443 -9.62 0.66 -56.48
C LEU A 443 -8.74 1.69 -55.77
N GLU A 444 -8.27 2.72 -56.48
CA GLU A 444 -7.51 3.85 -55.91
C GLU A 444 -8.29 4.62 -54.84
N GLU A 445 -9.60 4.81 -55.03
CA GLU A 445 -10.44 5.50 -54.05
C GLU A 445 -10.59 4.66 -52.78
N ILE A 446 -10.82 3.34 -52.91
CA ILE A 446 -10.89 2.41 -51.77
C ILE A 446 -9.58 2.43 -50.98
N MET A 447 -8.43 2.33 -51.66
CA MET A 447 -7.12 2.38 -51.02
C MET A 447 -6.89 3.70 -50.28
N ASN A 448 -7.24 4.81 -50.91
CA ASN A 448 -7.08 6.13 -50.31
C ASN A 448 -8.02 6.33 -49.13
N SER A 449 -9.21 5.73 -49.12
CA SER A 449 -10.12 5.74 -47.98
C SER A 449 -9.55 4.95 -46.80
N ILE A 450 -9.00 3.74 -47.03
CA ILE A 450 -8.35 2.95 -45.96
C ILE A 450 -7.16 3.70 -45.36
N ARG A 451 -6.29 4.29 -46.19
CA ARG A 451 -5.12 5.06 -45.73
C ARG A 451 -5.53 6.33 -44.97
N ARG A 452 -6.49 7.09 -45.50
CA ARG A 452 -7.03 8.29 -44.84
C ARG A 452 -7.64 7.93 -43.49
N SER A 453 -8.35 6.81 -43.44
CA SER A 453 -8.99 6.31 -42.24
C SER A 453 -7.98 5.92 -41.15
N ALA A 454 -6.94 5.14 -41.47
CA ALA A 454 -5.85 4.83 -40.54
C ALA A 454 -5.11 6.10 -40.07
N HIS A 455 -4.90 7.05 -40.99
CA HIS A 455 -4.27 8.32 -40.63
C HIS A 455 -5.14 9.17 -39.69
N ALA A 456 -6.46 9.21 -39.90
CA ALA A 456 -7.39 9.93 -39.03
C ALA A 456 -7.34 9.42 -37.58
N ILE A 457 -7.22 8.10 -37.36
CA ILE A 457 -7.02 7.52 -36.02
C ILE A 457 -5.73 8.06 -35.38
N SER A 458 -4.62 8.12 -36.14
CA SER A 458 -3.36 8.67 -35.65
C SER A 458 -3.40 10.18 -35.38
N GLN A 459 -4.38 10.89 -35.94
CA GLN A 459 -4.57 12.34 -35.74
C GLN A 459 -5.45 12.69 -34.54
N LEU A 460 -6.10 11.72 -33.90
CA LEU A 460 -6.95 11.96 -32.73
C LEU A 460 -6.25 12.77 -31.61
N PRO A 461 -4.95 12.56 -31.31
CA PRO A 461 -4.24 13.36 -30.31
C PRO A 461 -4.17 14.87 -30.61
N LYS A 462 -4.50 15.33 -31.83
CA LYS A 462 -4.59 16.76 -32.18
C LYS A 462 -5.67 17.51 -31.38
N HIS A 463 -6.68 16.81 -30.87
CA HIS A 463 -7.73 17.44 -30.07
C HIS A 463 -7.31 17.77 -28.63
N PHE A 464 -6.14 17.29 -28.19
CA PHE A 464 -5.67 17.39 -26.82
C PHE A 464 -4.48 18.35 -26.74
N VAL A 465 -4.74 19.57 -26.28
CA VAL A 465 -3.74 20.62 -26.09
C VAL A 465 -2.91 20.31 -24.85
N ARG A 466 -1.58 20.34 -24.97
CA ARG A 466 -0.65 20.14 -23.84
C ARG A 466 -0.76 21.25 -22.81
N TRP A 467 -0.23 20.99 -21.63
CA TRP A 467 -0.13 22.00 -20.58
C TRP A 467 1.16 22.81 -20.70
N LEU A 468 1.15 24.04 -20.18
CA LEU A 468 2.38 24.78 -19.97
C LEU A 468 3.26 24.01 -18.99
N HIS A 469 4.57 23.98 -19.26
CA HIS A 469 5.52 23.20 -18.50
C HIS A 469 5.34 23.43 -16.99
N GLY A 470 5.02 22.35 -16.27
CA GLY A 470 4.91 22.43 -14.82
C GLY A 470 3.62 23.00 -14.26
N THR A 471 2.56 23.02 -15.07
CA THR A 471 1.24 23.53 -14.71
C THR A 471 0.17 22.58 -15.22
N CYS A 472 -1.07 22.79 -14.83
CA CYS A 472 -2.24 22.16 -15.46
C CYS A 472 -3.03 23.15 -16.34
N LEU A 473 -2.37 24.20 -16.83
CA LEU A 473 -2.97 25.23 -17.68
C LEU A 473 -2.71 24.90 -19.15
N PRO A 474 -3.73 24.96 -20.02
CA PRO A 474 -3.55 24.67 -21.44
C PRO A 474 -2.63 25.71 -22.11
N CYS A 475 -1.81 25.26 -23.05
CA CYS A 475 -1.02 26.16 -23.89
C CYS A 475 -1.94 27.09 -24.71
N PRO A 476 -1.60 28.39 -24.84
CA PRO A 476 -2.40 29.33 -25.62
C PRO A 476 -2.38 28.98 -27.11
N SER A 477 -3.53 29.13 -27.77
CA SER A 477 -3.68 28.95 -29.22
C SER A 477 -2.99 30.10 -29.96
N THR A 478 -1.96 29.81 -30.74
CA THR A 478 -1.30 30.78 -31.64
C THR A 478 -2.16 30.99 -32.90
N SER A 479 -3.30 31.66 -32.78
CA SER A 479 -4.07 32.14 -33.94
C SER A 479 -3.75 33.60 -34.22
N VAL A 480 -2.53 33.88 -34.67
CA VAL A 480 -2.18 35.15 -35.30
C VAL A 480 -1.21 34.85 -36.44
N HIS A 481 -1.76 34.53 -37.62
CA HIS A 481 -1.43 35.11 -38.93
C HIS A 481 -2.03 34.27 -40.07
N GLU A 482 -2.47 35.02 -41.09
CA GLU A 482 -3.30 34.63 -42.23
C GLU A 482 -2.64 33.61 -43.16
N GLU A 483 -3.50 32.81 -43.80
CA GLU A 483 -3.23 32.09 -45.06
C GLU A 483 -1.96 31.23 -45.12
N ASN A 484 -2.03 30.00 -44.58
CA ASN A 484 -1.64 28.73 -45.23
C ASN A 484 -1.29 27.62 -44.21
N LEU A 485 -2.00 26.49 -44.34
CA LEU A 485 -1.55 25.11 -44.11
C LEU A 485 -0.97 24.73 -42.72
N GLU A 486 -1.88 24.28 -41.85
CA GLU A 486 -1.76 23.17 -40.88
C GLU A 486 -0.38 22.86 -40.24
N ALA A 487 -0.06 23.47 -39.08
CA ALA A 487 0.54 22.83 -37.89
C ALA A 487 1.05 23.85 -36.83
N PRO A 488 1.10 23.50 -35.53
CA PRO A 488 0.05 22.89 -34.73
C PRO A 488 -0.25 23.75 -33.48
N ASP A 489 -1.47 23.67 -32.96
CA ASP A 489 -1.68 23.92 -31.53
C ASP A 489 -0.70 23.02 -30.75
N PHE A 490 -0.07 23.51 -29.69
CA PHE A 490 0.81 22.71 -28.82
C PHE A 490 0.02 21.51 -28.26
N THR A 491 0.05 20.39 -28.97
CA THR A 491 -0.82 19.21 -28.74
C THR A 491 0.04 17.96 -28.62
N PHE A 492 -0.55 16.89 -28.08
CA PHE A 492 0.15 15.60 -27.93
C PHE A 492 0.45 14.90 -29.27
N TYR A 493 -0.09 15.40 -30.40
CA TYR A 493 0.00 14.75 -31.71
C TYR A 493 1.43 14.46 -32.18
N ASN A 494 2.33 15.43 -32.12
CA ASN A 494 3.68 15.25 -32.64
C ASN A 494 4.43 14.15 -31.86
N ASP A 495 4.31 14.16 -30.54
CA ASP A 495 5.01 13.21 -29.67
C ASP A 495 4.40 11.80 -29.77
N VAL A 496 3.07 11.69 -29.81
CA VAL A 496 2.39 10.40 -29.99
C VAL A 496 2.73 9.81 -31.36
N ARG A 497 2.78 10.62 -32.42
CA ARG A 497 3.16 10.16 -33.76
C ARG A 497 4.61 9.68 -33.85
N GLN A 498 5.52 10.33 -33.13
CA GLN A 498 6.93 9.95 -33.07
C GLN A 498 7.19 8.72 -32.18
N HIS A 499 6.21 8.33 -31.36
CA HIS A 499 6.34 7.16 -30.49
C HIS A 499 6.65 5.90 -31.31
N PRO A 500 7.70 5.12 -30.95
CA PRO A 500 8.17 3.98 -31.75
C PRO A 500 7.06 2.97 -32.06
N ASP A 501 6.21 2.67 -31.08
CA ASP A 501 5.14 1.68 -31.23
C ASP A 501 4.02 2.18 -32.15
N VAL A 502 3.68 3.47 -32.11
CA VAL A 502 2.69 4.08 -33.03
C VAL A 502 3.23 4.09 -34.45
N ALA A 503 4.48 4.51 -34.63
CA ALA A 503 5.16 4.49 -35.92
C ALA A 503 5.25 3.05 -36.47
N SER A 504 5.48 2.06 -35.61
CA SER A 504 5.50 0.64 -35.99
C SER A 504 4.12 0.14 -36.44
N ALA A 505 3.04 0.54 -35.74
CA ALA A 505 1.67 0.14 -36.05
C ALA A 505 1.15 0.75 -37.38
N LEU A 506 1.71 1.88 -37.82
CA LEU A 506 1.34 2.54 -39.09
C LEU A 506 2.09 1.99 -40.32
N LYS A 507 3.25 1.34 -40.14
CA LYS A 507 4.05 0.80 -41.27
C LYS A 507 3.30 -0.26 -42.09
N PRO A 508 2.61 -1.25 -41.49
CA PRO A 508 1.96 -2.33 -42.22
C PRO A 508 0.83 -1.91 -43.17
N VAL A 509 0.22 -0.73 -42.98
CA VAL A 509 -0.91 -0.23 -43.82
C VAL A 509 -0.61 -0.39 -45.30
N ARG A 510 0.59 0.02 -45.72
CA ARG A 510 0.96 0.01 -47.15
C ARG A 510 1.05 -1.41 -47.68
N SER A 511 1.62 -2.33 -46.91
CA SER A 511 1.75 -3.74 -47.26
C SER A 511 0.38 -4.42 -47.33
N TYR A 512 -0.48 -4.21 -46.34
CA TYR A 512 -1.81 -4.79 -46.32
C TYR A 512 -2.69 -4.28 -47.45
N VAL A 513 -2.67 -2.97 -47.72
CA VAL A 513 -3.39 -2.39 -48.86
C VAL A 513 -2.87 -2.96 -50.18
N SER A 514 -1.56 -3.16 -50.35
CA SER A 514 -0.98 -3.79 -51.55
C SER A 514 -1.40 -5.27 -51.69
N GLY A 515 -1.51 -6.00 -50.59
CA GLY A 515 -2.02 -7.38 -50.59
C GLY A 515 -3.48 -7.45 -51.04
N LEU A 516 -4.31 -6.55 -50.52
CA LEU A 516 -5.73 -6.44 -50.89
C LEU A 516 -5.91 -6.09 -52.38
N VAL A 517 -5.09 -5.18 -52.93
CA VAL A 517 -5.04 -4.88 -54.37
C VAL A 517 -4.77 -6.13 -55.19
N THR A 518 -3.77 -6.91 -54.80
CA THR A 518 -3.37 -8.13 -55.52
C THR A 518 -4.53 -9.14 -55.54
N HIS A 519 -5.22 -9.28 -54.40
CA HIS A 519 -6.38 -10.16 -54.28
C HIS A 519 -7.57 -9.70 -55.15
N LEU A 520 -7.93 -8.40 -55.10
CA LEU A 520 -9.02 -7.84 -55.90
C LEU A 520 -8.72 -7.92 -57.41
N ASN A 521 -7.49 -7.63 -57.82
CA ASN A 521 -7.08 -7.76 -59.22
C ASN A 521 -7.16 -9.21 -59.72
N ARG A 522 -6.88 -10.21 -58.86
CA ARG A 522 -7.05 -11.63 -59.20
C ARG A 522 -8.53 -11.97 -59.45
N ILE A 523 -9.44 -11.49 -58.60
CA ILE A 523 -10.89 -11.69 -58.77
C ILE A 523 -11.38 -11.02 -60.06
N LEU A 524 -10.98 -9.77 -60.30
CA LEU A 524 -11.34 -9.06 -61.54
C LEU A 524 -10.80 -9.77 -62.78
N SER A 525 -9.59 -10.31 -62.72
CA SER A 525 -8.99 -11.08 -63.83
C SER A 525 -9.75 -12.38 -64.11
N GLN A 526 -10.24 -13.07 -63.06
CA GLN A 526 -11.12 -14.23 -63.22
C GLN A 526 -12.45 -13.84 -63.85
N LEU A 527 -13.05 -12.71 -63.47
CA LEU A 527 -14.28 -12.26 -64.14
C LEU A 527 -14.01 -11.94 -65.62
N LEU A 528 -12.87 -11.35 -65.94
CA LEU A 528 -12.48 -11.04 -67.32
C LEU A 528 -12.25 -12.28 -68.20
N THR A 529 -12.11 -13.51 -67.67
CA THR A 529 -12.10 -14.72 -68.51
C THR A 529 -13.45 -15.01 -69.15
N TYR A 530 -14.54 -14.43 -68.64
CA TYR A 530 -15.89 -14.57 -69.18
C TYR A 530 -16.27 -13.47 -70.21
N ASN A 531 -15.27 -12.74 -70.73
CA ASN A 531 -15.45 -11.59 -71.63
C ASN A 531 -16.33 -11.84 -72.85
N ASP A 532 -16.31 -13.08 -73.34
CA ASP A 532 -17.04 -13.49 -74.53
C ASP A 532 -18.56 -13.36 -74.34
N LEU A 533 -19.07 -13.45 -73.10
CA LEU A 533 -20.49 -13.31 -72.78
C LEU A 533 -21.07 -11.92 -73.05
N TRP A 534 -20.23 -10.87 -73.05
CA TRP A 534 -20.68 -9.49 -73.25
C TRP A 534 -19.95 -8.74 -74.37
N LYS A 535 -18.93 -9.34 -74.99
CA LYS A 535 -18.28 -8.84 -76.22
C LYS A 535 -18.89 -9.41 -77.49
N SER A 536 -19.52 -10.57 -77.42
CA SER A 536 -20.11 -11.22 -78.60
C SER A 536 -21.49 -10.64 -78.89
N ASP A 537 -21.72 -10.19 -80.13
CA ASP A 537 -23.06 -9.87 -80.60
C ASP A 537 -23.97 -11.09 -80.43
N LYS A 538 -25.15 -10.90 -79.82
CA LYS A 538 -26.18 -11.94 -79.65
C LYS A 538 -26.53 -12.67 -80.95
N GLN A 539 -26.28 -12.06 -82.10
CA GLN A 539 -26.55 -12.61 -83.43
C GLN A 539 -25.58 -13.73 -83.87
N LYS A 540 -24.45 -13.94 -83.19
CA LYS A 540 -23.51 -15.04 -83.53
C LYS A 540 -23.87 -16.41 -82.91
N TYR A 541 -24.85 -16.45 -82.01
CA TYR A 541 -25.26 -17.66 -81.28
C TYR A 541 -26.73 -18.07 -81.52
N THR A 542 -27.41 -17.42 -82.47
CA THR A 542 -28.67 -17.88 -83.10
C THR A 542 -28.35 -18.40 -84.48
#